data_AF-A0A970SRV1-F1
#
_entry.id   AF-A0A970SRV1-F1
#
_cell.length_a   1.000
_cell.length_b   1.000
_cell.length_c   1.000
_cell.angle_alpha   90.00
_cell.angle_beta   90.00
_cell.angle_gamma   90.00
#
_symmetry.space_group_name_H-M   'P 1'
#
loop_
_entity.id
_entity.type
_entity.pdbx_description
1 polymer ?
#
loop_
_entity_poly.entity_id
_entity_poly.type
_entity_poly.pdbx_seq_one_letter_code
_entity_poly.pdbx_strand_id
1 'polypeptide(L)'
;MQLIQTIRKRRSGFTLVELLVVIVVLAVLAAIVLPKFMDSSQRSKEASLKTDLKLVRNAVGAFQADIGKYPNGLVDLTETDKSKVKDSTGSTVNVSDWHGPYLESLPKDPISGADFNYVAATGKVTSSATGKALDGETNYSDF
;
A
#
# COMPACT_ATOMS: atom_id res chain seq x y z
N MET A 1 -33.70 -4.91 -80.62
CA MET A 1 -33.50 -3.79 -79.67
C MET A 1 -33.88 -4.28 -78.27
N GLN A 2 -32.91 -4.53 -77.40
CA GLN A 2 -33.18 -4.65 -75.96
C GLN A 2 -32.12 -3.82 -75.22
N LEU A 3 -32.60 -2.81 -74.48
CA LEU A 3 -31.80 -1.90 -73.67
C LEU A 3 -31.55 -2.56 -72.31
N ILE A 4 -30.31 -2.96 -72.06
CA ILE A 4 -29.88 -3.44 -70.74
C ILE A 4 -29.79 -2.22 -69.81
N GLN A 5 -30.79 -2.05 -68.95
CA GLN A 5 -30.76 -1.06 -67.87
C GLN A 5 -29.95 -1.61 -66.69
N THR A 6 -28.71 -1.13 -66.55
CA THR A 6 -27.86 -1.43 -65.39
C THR A 6 -28.29 -0.60 -64.19
N ILE A 7 -28.91 -1.26 -63.20
CA ILE A 7 -29.29 -0.62 -61.93
C ILE A 7 -28.01 -0.26 -61.16
N ARG A 8 -27.61 1.01 -61.18
CA ARG A 8 -26.53 1.52 -60.31
C ARG A 8 -27.01 1.51 -58.85
N LYS A 9 -26.53 0.55 -58.05
CA LYS A 9 -26.61 0.63 -56.58
C LYS A 9 -25.89 1.91 -56.13
N ARG A 10 -26.64 2.87 -55.56
CA ARG A 10 -26.05 4.04 -54.89
C ARG A 10 -25.21 3.53 -53.72
N ARG A 11 -23.90 3.75 -53.75
CA ARG A 11 -23.05 3.59 -52.56
C ARG A 11 -23.39 4.72 -51.60
N SER A 12 -23.94 4.40 -50.43
CA SER A 12 -24.08 5.38 -49.34
C SER A 12 -22.68 5.66 -48.79
N GLY A 13 -22.25 6.91 -48.90
CA GLY A 13 -21.03 7.39 -48.25
C GLY A 13 -21.29 7.73 -46.78
N PHE A 14 -20.22 7.72 -45.99
CA PHE A 14 -20.22 8.14 -44.59
C PHE A 14 -20.67 9.61 -44.48
N THR A 15 -21.58 9.93 -43.57
CA THR A 15 -22.00 11.32 -43.35
C THR A 15 -21.08 12.02 -42.34
N LEU A 16 -20.91 13.34 -42.47
CA LEU A 16 -20.20 14.13 -41.44
C LEU A 16 -20.89 14.03 -40.07
N VAL A 17 -22.22 13.88 -40.08
CA VAL A 17 -23.03 13.74 -38.86
C VAL A 17 -22.72 12.44 -38.13
N GLU A 18 -22.53 11.32 -38.85
CA GLU A 18 -22.11 10.05 -38.24
C GLU A 18 -20.76 10.18 -37.53
N LEU A 19 -19.78 10.81 -38.17
CA LEU A 19 -18.46 10.98 -37.57
C LEU A 19 -18.53 11.93 -36.35
N LEU A 20 -19.38 12.96 -36.39
CA LEU A 20 -19.61 13.88 -35.27
C LEU A 20 -20.20 13.15 -34.05
N VAL A 21 -21.21 12.30 -34.24
CA VAL A 21 -21.79 11.54 -33.12
C VAL A 21 -20.77 10.58 -32.52
N VAL A 22 -19.95 9.92 -33.36
CA VAL A 22 -18.91 8.99 -32.88
C VAL A 22 -17.87 9.70 -32.01
N ILE A 23 -17.34 10.86 -32.44
CA ILE A 23 -16.35 11.58 -31.63
C ILE A 23 -16.94 12.12 -30.33
N VAL A 24 -18.22 12.49 -30.32
CA VAL A 24 -18.92 12.92 -29.10
C VAL A 24 -19.04 11.76 -28.12
N VAL A 25 -19.44 10.58 -28.58
CA VAL A 25 -19.49 9.38 -27.73
C VAL A 25 -18.10 9.01 -27.21
N LEU A 26 -17.06 9.06 -28.05
CA LEU A 26 -15.68 8.80 -27.64
C LEU A 26 -15.19 9.81 -26.58
N ALA A 27 -15.52 11.09 -26.71
CA ALA A 27 -15.16 12.12 -25.73
C ALA A 27 -15.81 11.87 -24.36
N VAL A 28 -17.10 11.48 -24.34
CA VAL A 28 -17.81 11.14 -23.10
C VAL A 28 -17.22 9.89 -22.44
N LEU A 29 -16.96 8.84 -23.22
CA LEU A 29 -16.36 7.61 -22.70
C LEU A 29 -14.95 7.85 -22.14
N ALA A 30 -14.13 8.65 -22.82
CA ALA A 30 -12.79 8.99 -22.36
C ALA A 30 -12.81 9.74 -21.02
N ALA A 31 -13.81 10.60 -20.79
CA ALA A 31 -13.94 11.36 -19.54
C ALA A 31 -14.28 10.49 -18.31
N ILE A 32 -14.99 9.36 -18.49
CA ILE A 32 -15.51 8.54 -17.37
C ILE A 32 -14.52 7.43 -16.97
N VAL A 33 -13.67 6.95 -17.88
CA VAL A 33 -12.86 5.74 -17.67
C VAL A 33 -11.62 5.96 -16.78
N LEU A 34 -11.04 7.17 -16.79
CA LEU A 34 -9.77 7.45 -16.10
C LEU A 34 -9.81 7.40 -14.55
N PRO A 35 -10.81 7.94 -13.83
CA PRO A 35 -10.69 8.10 -12.37
C PRO A 35 -10.73 6.79 -11.57
N LYS A 36 -11.30 5.69 -12.09
CA LYS A 36 -11.58 4.49 -11.27
C LYS A 36 -10.37 3.60 -10.93
N PHE A 37 -9.24 3.75 -11.61
CA PHE A 37 -8.10 2.84 -11.41
C PHE A 37 -7.15 3.25 -10.29
N MET A 38 -7.14 4.53 -9.89
CA MET A 38 -6.19 5.04 -8.90
C MET A 38 -6.51 4.57 -7.47
N ASP A 39 -7.79 4.48 -7.12
CA ASP A 39 -8.23 4.16 -5.74
C ASP A 39 -7.98 2.70 -5.34
N SER A 40 -8.06 1.77 -6.30
CA SER A 40 -7.92 0.33 -6.03
C SER A 40 -6.49 -0.04 -5.60
N SER A 41 -5.49 0.50 -6.29
CA SER A 41 -4.08 0.27 -5.97
C SER A 41 -3.72 0.85 -4.60
N GLN A 42 -4.16 2.07 -4.31
CA GLN A 42 -3.89 2.72 -3.03
C GLN A 42 -4.60 1.99 -1.87
N ARG A 43 -5.83 1.50 -2.07
CA ARG A 43 -6.56 0.71 -1.07
C ARG A 43 -5.85 -0.59 -0.74
N SER A 44 -5.24 -1.25 -1.73
CA SER A 44 -4.41 -2.43 -1.50
C SER A 44 -3.20 -2.10 -0.64
N LYS A 45 -2.50 -0.99 -0.92
CA LYS A 45 -1.34 -0.57 -0.13
C LYS A 45 -1.72 -0.22 1.32
N GLU A 46 -2.84 0.45 1.53
CA GLU A 46 -3.34 0.75 2.88
C GLU A 46 -3.71 -0.51 3.68
N ALA A 47 -4.29 -1.52 3.01
CA ALA A 47 -4.60 -2.80 3.64
C ALA A 47 -3.32 -3.55 4.06
N SER A 48 -2.30 -3.55 3.19
CA SER A 48 -0.97 -4.08 3.52
C SER A 48 -0.36 -3.30 4.68
N LEU A 49 -0.38 -1.96 4.65
CA LEU A 49 0.17 -1.10 5.70
C LEU A 49 -0.41 -1.43 7.08
N LYS A 50 -1.73 -1.57 7.18
CA LYS A 50 -2.41 -1.94 8.43
C LYS A 50 -2.00 -3.32 8.93
N THR A 51 -1.82 -4.27 8.00
CA THR A 51 -1.40 -5.64 8.31
C THR A 51 0.03 -5.67 8.83
N ASP A 52 0.94 -4.97 8.13
CA ASP A 52 2.36 -4.91 8.48
C ASP A 52 2.57 -4.17 9.80
N LEU A 53 1.88 -3.05 10.03
CA LEU A 53 1.91 -2.34 11.32
C LEU A 53 1.42 -3.24 12.46
N LYS A 54 0.36 -4.01 12.24
CA LYS A 54 -0.14 -4.96 13.25
C LYS A 54 0.88 -6.07 13.53
N LEU A 55 1.52 -6.61 12.49
CA LEU A 55 2.56 -7.62 12.64
C LEU A 55 3.73 -7.10 13.49
N VAL A 56 4.25 -5.91 13.15
CA VAL A 56 5.38 -5.31 13.87
C VAL A 56 4.99 -4.95 15.31
N ARG A 57 3.81 -4.38 15.52
CA ARG A 57 3.31 -4.05 16.88
C ARG A 57 3.16 -5.31 17.74
N ASN A 58 2.66 -6.40 17.18
CA ASN A 58 2.55 -7.67 17.89
C ASN A 58 3.94 -8.20 18.27
N ALA A 59 4.93 -8.11 17.39
CA ALA A 59 6.29 -8.52 17.68
C ALA A 59 6.95 -7.65 18.78
N VAL A 60 6.74 -6.33 18.74
CA VAL A 60 7.17 -5.40 19.81
C VAL A 60 6.50 -5.76 21.14
N GLY A 61 5.20 -6.08 21.12
CA GLY A 61 4.47 -6.51 22.31
C GLY A 61 4.93 -7.85 22.86
N ALA A 62 5.27 -8.81 22.00
CA ALA A 62 5.83 -10.10 22.40
C ALA A 62 7.22 -9.92 23.06
N PHE A 63 8.09 -9.11 22.45
CA PHE A 63 9.38 -8.75 23.04
C PHE A 63 9.20 -8.11 24.42
N GLN A 64 8.24 -7.19 24.56
CA GLN A 64 7.95 -6.55 25.84
C GLN A 64 7.41 -7.54 26.87
N ALA A 65 6.58 -8.50 26.46
CA ALA A 65 6.05 -9.52 27.36
C ALA A 65 7.17 -10.40 27.94
N ASP A 66 8.17 -10.71 27.13
CA ASP A 66 9.30 -11.55 27.51
C ASP A 66 10.34 -10.79 28.36
N ILE A 67 10.74 -9.60 27.92
CA ILE A 67 11.85 -8.84 28.54
C ILE A 67 11.36 -7.83 29.58
N GLY A 68 10.07 -7.53 29.61
CA GLY A 68 9.48 -6.46 30.43
C GLY A 68 9.76 -5.04 29.93
N LYS A 69 10.52 -4.90 28.84
CA LYS A 69 10.88 -3.62 28.20
C LYS A 69 10.74 -3.72 26.70
N TYR A 70 10.52 -2.59 26.05
CA TYR A 70 10.49 -2.51 24.58
C TYR A 70 11.89 -2.72 23.98
N PRO A 71 12.00 -3.15 22.71
CA PRO A 71 13.28 -3.24 22.02
C PRO A 71 13.88 -1.85 21.76
N ASN A 72 15.21 -1.76 21.62
CA ASN A 72 15.90 -0.52 21.28
C ASN A 72 15.55 -0.05 19.85
N GLY A 73 15.46 -1.00 18.92
CA GLY A 73 15.04 -0.76 17.55
C GLY A 73 14.27 -1.95 16.98
N LEU A 74 13.59 -1.73 15.86
CA LEU A 74 12.84 -2.82 15.20
C LEU A 74 13.78 -3.94 14.71
N VAL A 75 15.04 -3.64 14.45
CA VAL A 75 16.06 -4.62 14.06
C VAL A 75 16.30 -5.70 15.12
N ASP A 76 16.13 -5.36 16.41
CA ASP A 76 16.28 -6.29 17.52
C ASP A 76 15.20 -7.40 17.49
N LEU A 77 14.09 -7.18 16.78
CA LEU A 77 13.03 -8.17 16.62
C LEU A 77 13.37 -9.28 15.63
N THR A 78 14.27 -9.01 14.68
CA THR A 78 14.75 -9.96 13.66
C THR A 78 16.06 -10.64 14.04
N GLU A 79 16.70 -10.17 15.11
CA GLU A 79 17.99 -10.67 15.51
C GLU A 79 17.87 -12.09 16.07
N THR A 80 18.73 -12.99 15.58
CA THR A 80 18.80 -14.38 16.05
C THR A 80 19.89 -14.52 17.12
N ASP A 81 20.88 -13.63 17.10
CA ASP A 81 21.96 -13.59 18.08
C ASP A 81 21.57 -12.77 19.32
N LYS A 82 21.26 -13.49 20.40
CA LYS A 82 20.82 -12.93 21.69
C LYS A 82 21.75 -11.85 22.26
N SER A 83 23.06 -11.94 21.99
CA SER A 83 24.04 -11.00 22.54
C SER A 83 23.96 -9.60 21.91
N LYS A 84 23.28 -9.48 20.77
CA LYS A 84 23.11 -8.21 20.05
C LYS A 84 21.80 -7.49 20.38
N VAL A 85 20.86 -8.22 20.97
CA VAL A 85 19.53 -7.71 21.30
C VAL A 85 19.60 -6.70 22.45
N LYS A 86 19.04 -5.52 22.23
CA LYS A 86 19.01 -4.43 23.21
C LYS A 86 17.60 -4.06 23.64
N ASP A 87 17.45 -3.70 24.92
CA ASP A 87 16.22 -3.08 25.44
C ASP A 87 16.16 -1.58 25.15
N SER A 88 15.04 -0.94 25.46
CA SER A 88 14.82 0.51 25.25
C SER A 88 15.80 1.42 26.00
N THR A 89 16.62 0.89 26.91
CA THR A 89 17.68 1.61 27.62
C THR A 89 19.07 1.41 26.99
N GLY A 90 19.15 0.63 25.91
CA GLY A 90 20.40 0.28 25.21
C GLY A 90 21.20 -0.84 25.86
N SER A 91 20.67 -1.43 26.94
CA SER A 91 21.29 -2.55 27.67
C SER A 91 21.02 -3.87 26.96
N THR A 92 21.97 -4.80 27.00
CA THR A 92 21.76 -6.16 26.48
C THR A 92 20.69 -6.85 27.31
N VAL A 93 19.77 -7.55 26.65
CA VAL A 93 18.66 -8.25 27.32
C VAL A 93 19.14 -9.49 28.07
N ASN A 94 18.40 -9.88 29.12
CA ASN A 94 18.68 -11.12 29.84
C ASN A 94 18.38 -12.33 28.95
N VAL A 95 19.35 -13.23 28.85
CA VAL A 95 19.34 -14.37 27.91
C VAL A 95 18.30 -15.44 28.30
N SER A 96 17.93 -15.49 29.58
CA SER A 96 16.96 -16.46 30.12
C SER A 96 15.52 -16.16 29.68
N ASP A 97 15.20 -14.88 29.49
CA ASP A 97 13.81 -14.43 29.35
C ASP A 97 13.45 -14.22 27.86
N TRP A 98 14.47 -14.18 26.98
CA TRP A 98 14.31 -13.94 25.55
C TRP A 98 13.98 -15.22 24.76
N HIS A 99 12.86 -15.21 24.02
CA HIS A 99 12.41 -16.32 23.17
C HIS A 99 12.36 -15.98 21.66
N GLY A 100 13.03 -14.90 21.24
CA GLY A 100 13.05 -14.47 19.84
C GLY A 100 13.77 -15.45 18.88
N PRO A 101 13.85 -15.11 17.58
CA PRO A 101 13.41 -13.86 16.97
C PRO A 101 11.87 -13.73 16.91
N TYR A 102 11.37 -12.51 17.04
CA TYR A 102 9.93 -12.20 17.03
C TYR A 102 9.39 -11.83 15.65
N LEU A 103 10.29 -11.64 14.68
CA LEU A 103 10.01 -11.38 13.27
C LEU A 103 11.05 -12.11 12.40
N GLU A 104 10.63 -12.69 11.28
CA GLU A 104 11.56 -13.30 10.32
C GLU A 104 12.30 -12.24 9.48
N SER A 105 11.59 -11.17 9.13
CA SER A 105 12.15 -10.03 8.41
C SER A 105 11.32 -8.79 8.70
N LEU A 106 11.94 -7.61 8.60
CA LEU A 106 11.22 -6.35 8.77
C LEU A 106 10.48 -6.00 7.48
N PRO A 107 9.13 -5.92 7.51
CA PRO A 107 8.39 -5.39 6.38
C PRO A 107 8.70 -3.91 6.21
N LYS A 108 8.69 -3.47 4.95
CA LYS A 108 8.78 -2.05 4.61
C LYS A 108 7.40 -1.44 4.52
N ASP A 109 7.30 -0.16 4.80
CA ASP A 109 6.07 0.60 4.64
C ASP A 109 5.65 0.59 3.14
N PRO A 110 4.48 0.05 2.78
CA PRO A 110 4.06 -0.07 1.39
C PRO A 110 3.60 1.25 0.75
N ILE A 111 3.40 2.30 1.55
CA ILE A 111 3.04 3.64 1.07
C ILE A 111 4.31 4.47 0.83
N SER A 112 5.24 4.51 1.78
CA SER A 112 6.49 5.29 1.65
C SER A 112 7.63 4.55 0.95
N GLY A 113 7.65 3.22 1.02
CA GLY A 113 8.76 2.36 0.60
C GLY A 113 9.95 2.33 1.57
N ALA A 114 9.87 3.06 2.68
CA ALA A 114 10.91 3.15 3.71
C ALA A 114 10.58 2.24 4.91
N ASP A 115 11.49 2.20 5.89
CA ASP A 115 11.24 1.49 7.15
C ASP A 115 10.18 2.20 7.99
N PHE A 116 9.57 1.49 8.94
CA PHE A 116 8.61 2.07 9.88
C PHE A 116 9.28 2.99 10.90
N ASN A 117 8.54 4.01 11.33
CA ASN A 117 8.95 4.86 12.44
C ASN A 117 8.73 4.11 13.75
N TYR A 118 9.74 4.13 14.63
CA TYR A 118 9.70 3.45 15.91
C TYR A 118 10.19 4.33 17.05
N VAL A 119 9.48 4.32 18.18
CA VAL A 119 9.83 5.05 19.39
C VAL A 119 10.05 4.06 20.54
N ALA A 120 11.31 3.78 20.86
CA ALA A 120 11.69 2.80 21.89
C ALA A 120 11.14 3.11 23.29
N ALA A 121 10.96 4.39 23.63
CA ALA A 121 10.44 4.80 24.93
C ALA A 121 8.98 4.35 25.16
N THR A 122 8.19 4.24 24.09
CA THR A 122 6.76 3.93 24.16
C THR A 122 6.39 2.63 23.46
N GLY A 123 7.32 2.02 22.72
CA GLY A 123 7.05 0.90 21.82
C GLY A 123 6.19 1.29 20.62
N LYS A 124 5.96 2.59 20.38
CA LYS A 124 5.04 3.05 19.33
C LYS A 124 5.67 2.82 17.95
N VAL A 125 4.97 2.08 17.10
CA VAL A 125 5.31 1.87 15.68
C VAL A 125 4.30 2.64 14.84
N THR A 126 4.76 3.50 13.93
CA THR A 126 3.90 4.24 12.99
C THR A 126 4.43 4.15 11.57
N SER A 127 3.56 4.40 10.60
CA SER A 127 3.96 4.59 9.20
C SER A 127 5.01 5.71 9.08
N SER A 128 5.92 5.56 8.13
CA SER A 128 6.84 6.62 7.69
C SER A 128 6.29 7.44 6.53
N ALA A 129 5.13 7.07 5.99
CA ALA A 129 4.46 7.82 4.95
C ALA A 129 3.93 9.16 5.47
N THR A 130 4.15 10.20 4.67
CA THR A 130 3.56 11.52 4.87
C THR A 130 2.23 11.61 4.13
N GLY A 131 1.23 12.23 4.75
CA GLY A 131 -0.05 12.52 4.12
C GLY A 131 -1.20 11.70 4.71
N LYS A 132 -2.30 11.67 3.97
CA LYS A 132 -3.58 11.10 4.41
C LYS A 132 -3.96 9.85 3.64
N ALA A 133 -4.71 9.00 4.32
CA ALA A 133 -5.40 7.86 3.77
C ALA A 133 -6.44 8.29 2.71
N LEU A 134 -6.96 7.31 1.98
CA LEU A 134 -8.03 7.46 0.99
C LEU A 134 -9.32 8.06 1.57
N ASP A 135 -9.52 8.02 2.88
CA ASP A 135 -10.64 8.67 3.56
C ASP A 135 -10.52 10.20 3.60
N GLY A 136 -9.33 10.77 3.35
CA GLY A 136 -9.07 12.21 3.41
C GLY A 136 -9.02 12.79 4.82
N GLU A 137 -9.18 11.96 5.85
CA GLU A 137 -9.26 12.39 7.25
C GLU A 137 -8.05 11.88 8.05
N THR A 138 -7.75 10.59 7.94
CA THR A 138 -6.75 9.88 8.76
C THR A 138 -5.34 10.07 8.19
N ASN A 139 -4.36 10.43 9.03
CA ASN A 139 -2.96 10.43 8.60
C ASN A 139 -2.41 9.01 8.61
N TYR A 140 -1.49 8.69 7.69
CA TYR A 140 -0.84 7.36 7.70
C TYR A 140 -0.11 7.05 9.00
N SER A 141 0.39 8.06 9.71
CA SER A 141 1.02 7.93 11.03
C SER A 141 0.07 7.43 12.13
N ASP A 142 -1.25 7.54 11.91
CA ASP A 142 -2.30 7.26 12.88
C ASP A 142 -2.97 5.90 12.67
N PHE A 143 -2.65 5.20 11.58
CA PHE A 143 -2.99 3.78 11.39
C PHE A 143 -2.35 2.88 12.44
#